data_AF-A0A4Y9YMK3-F1
#
_entry.id   AF-A0A4Y9YMK3-F1
#
_cell.length_a   1.000
_cell.length_b   1.000
_cell.length_c   1.000
_cell.angle_alpha   90.00
_cell.angle_beta   90.00
_cell.angle_gamma   90.00
#
_symmetry.space_group_name_H-M   'P 1'
#
loop_
_entity.id
_entity.type
_entity.pdbx_description
1 polymer ?
#
loop_
_entity_poly.entity_id
_entity_poly.type
_entity_poly.pdbx_seq_one_letter_code
_entity_poly.pdbx_strand_id
1 'polypeptide(L)'
;MVMHPKLASRPGTRDVDYNHRSFVSEWQRKGVYDAGERLKSCIASTAFKFNLGADWMNACADVALPMSIDKYGQVYDPIWADAISPQNRKINTIFSQPGLELIGVSWSWAVALKLVRYQKYDPHDIAHILHLGRRQKGVQWTRHLMEEWLVNMCGAMGYHAYPSWQMEATRQKMRHAITLSQSYA
;
A
#
# COMPACT_ATOMS: atom_id res chain seq x y z
N MET A 1 -2.70 8.08 -1.23
CA MET A 1 -2.42 8.03 -2.68
C MET A 1 -1.62 6.78 -3.01
N VAL A 2 -1.90 6.13 -4.14
CA VAL A 2 -0.96 5.20 -4.79
C VAL A 2 -0.35 5.94 -5.97
N MET A 3 0.98 5.98 -6.05
CA MET A 3 1.67 6.69 -7.12
C MET A 3 1.84 5.75 -8.31
N HIS A 4 1.10 5.96 -9.39
CA HIS A 4 1.25 5.17 -10.62
C HIS A 4 0.83 6.00 -11.84
N PRO A 5 1.59 6.00 -12.96
CA PRO A 5 1.35 6.90 -14.10
C PRO A 5 -0.02 6.75 -14.75
N LYS A 6 -0.61 5.55 -14.69
CA LYS A 6 -1.92 5.26 -15.28
C LYS A 6 -3.10 5.46 -14.32
N LEU A 7 -2.83 5.85 -13.08
CA LEU A 7 -3.85 6.11 -12.08
C LEU A 7 -4.12 7.61 -12.05
N ALA A 8 -5.36 8.02 -12.33
CA ALA A 8 -5.76 9.40 -12.05
C ALA A 8 -5.57 9.64 -10.54
N SER A 9 -4.70 10.59 -10.22
CA SER A 9 -4.24 10.87 -8.87
C SER A 9 -4.21 12.38 -8.65
N ARG A 10 -4.26 12.78 -7.38
CA ARG A 10 -4.11 14.20 -7.01
C ARG A 10 -2.77 14.74 -7.52
N PRO A 11 -2.68 16.04 -7.84
CA PRO A 11 -1.45 16.64 -8.39
C PRO A 11 -0.24 16.57 -7.46
N GLY A 12 -0.43 16.30 -6.16
CA GLY A 12 0.66 16.06 -5.23
C GLY A 12 0.22 15.46 -3.90
N THR A 13 1.18 14.92 -3.16
CA THR A 13 1.03 14.49 -1.76
C THR A 13 2.26 14.93 -0.96
N ARG A 14 2.06 15.28 0.30
CA ARG A 14 3.13 15.47 1.31
C ARG A 14 2.88 14.55 2.51
N ASP A 15 2.41 13.35 2.20
CA ASP A 15 2.01 12.33 3.17
C ASP A 15 2.31 11.00 2.49
N VAL A 16 3.57 10.58 2.62
CA VAL A 16 4.13 9.36 2.02
C VAL A 16 4.51 8.39 3.13
N ASP A 17 3.67 7.39 3.34
CA ASP A 17 3.98 6.29 4.22
C ASP A 17 5.03 5.36 3.57
N TYR A 18 6.04 4.94 4.32
CA TYR A 18 7.00 3.92 3.87
C TYR A 18 7.20 2.82 4.91
N ASN A 19 7.52 1.62 4.44
CA ASN A 19 7.77 0.45 5.28
C ASN A 19 9.21 0.47 5.83
N HIS A 20 9.39 1.05 7.01
CA HIS A 20 10.68 1.20 7.65
C HIS A 20 11.21 -0.11 8.21
N ARG A 21 10.36 -0.91 8.85
CA ARG A 21 10.75 -2.18 9.47
C ARG A 21 11.38 -3.15 8.47
N SER A 22 10.82 -3.24 7.26
CA SER A 22 11.34 -4.13 6.22
C SER A 22 12.59 -3.56 5.56
N PHE A 23 12.64 -2.23 5.38
CA PHE A 23 13.85 -1.57 4.90
C PHE A 23 15.05 -1.85 5.82
N VAL A 24 14.87 -1.69 7.14
CA VAL A 24 15.93 -1.98 8.13
C VAL A 24 16.34 -3.46 8.07
N SER A 25 15.36 -4.38 8.06
CA SER A 25 15.64 -5.83 8.00
C SER A 25 16.38 -6.25 6.72
N GLU A 26 16.05 -5.65 5.57
CA GLU A 26 16.76 -5.90 4.32
C GLU A 26 18.22 -5.45 4.39
N TRP A 27 18.48 -4.23 4.86
CA TRP A 27 19.82 -3.67 4.91
C TRP A 27 20.71 -4.30 5.98
N GLN A 28 20.14 -4.69 7.12
CA GLN A 28 20.86 -5.45 8.13
C GLN A 28 21.35 -6.79 7.58
N ARG A 29 20.55 -7.50 6.78
CA ARG A 29 20.98 -8.73 6.08
C ARG A 29 22.10 -8.48 5.06
N LYS A 30 22.26 -7.24 4.59
CA LYS A 30 23.36 -6.81 3.72
C LYS A 30 24.55 -6.22 4.49
N GLY A 31 24.55 -6.31 5.83
CA GLY A 31 25.64 -5.83 6.69
C GLY A 31 25.59 -4.33 7.01
N VAL A 32 24.50 -3.63 6.67
CA VAL A 32 24.33 -2.20 6.97
C VAL A 32 23.33 -2.03 8.12
N TYR A 33 23.84 -1.78 9.33
CA TYR A 33 23.05 -1.77 10.55
C TYR A 33 22.40 -0.42 10.88
N ASP A 34 22.92 0.68 10.32
CA ASP A 34 22.47 2.05 10.54
C ASP A 34 21.61 2.61 9.39
N ALA A 35 21.21 1.76 8.43
CA ALA A 35 20.46 2.16 7.24
C ALA A 35 19.18 2.92 7.58
N GLY A 36 18.46 2.50 8.62
CA GLY A 36 17.23 3.16 9.07
C GLY A 36 17.44 4.62 9.48
N GLU A 37 18.49 4.89 10.26
CA GLU A 37 18.83 6.25 10.71
C GLU A 37 19.35 7.11 9.56
N ARG A 38 20.12 6.51 8.64
CA ARG A 38 20.54 7.19 7.40
C ARG A 38 19.33 7.60 6.56
N LEU A 39 18.34 6.73 6.39
CA LEU A 39 17.11 7.04 5.65
C LEU A 39 16.34 8.19 6.31
N LYS A 40 16.15 8.16 7.64
CA LYS A 40 15.51 9.25 8.38
C LYS A 40 16.24 10.58 8.22
N SER A 41 17.58 10.56 8.28
CA SER A 41 18.41 11.76 8.07
C SER A 41 18.26 12.31 6.64
N CYS A 42 18.23 11.45 5.63
CA CYS A 42 17.96 11.84 4.25
C CYS A 42 16.56 12.45 4.07
N ILE A 43 15.54 11.85 4.70
CA ILE A 43 14.16 12.34 4.69
C ILE A 43 14.08 13.74 5.32
N ALA A 44 14.71 13.94 6.49
CA ALA A 44 14.74 15.22 7.19
C ALA A 44 15.51 16.29 6.40
N SER A 45 16.66 15.94 5.83
CA SER A 45 17.47 16.84 5.00
C SER A 45 16.71 17.27 3.74
N THR A 46 15.98 16.34 3.12
CA THR A 46 15.10 16.63 1.97
C THR A 46 13.94 17.54 2.38
N ALA A 47 13.32 17.28 3.53
CA ALA A 47 12.26 18.10 4.08
C ALA A 47 12.69 19.56 4.25
N PHE A 48 13.88 19.76 4.83
CA PHE A 48 14.48 21.07 5.03
C PHE A 48 14.79 21.77 3.70
N LYS A 49 15.48 21.07 2.79
CA LYS A 49 15.91 21.64 1.50
C LYS A 49 14.73 22.10 0.62
N PHE A 50 13.63 21.37 0.63
CA PHE A 50 12.48 21.61 -0.25
C PHE A 50 11.24 22.15 0.48
N ASN A 51 11.36 22.51 1.77
CA ASN A 51 10.27 23.04 2.60
C ASN A 51 9.01 22.13 2.57
N LEU A 52 9.20 20.83 2.78
CA LEU A 52 8.12 19.82 2.66
C LEU A 52 7.32 19.64 3.95
N GLY A 53 7.85 20.14 5.09
CA GLY A 53 7.33 19.88 6.43
C GLY A 53 7.90 18.59 7.03
N ALA A 54 7.83 18.43 8.36
CA ALA A 54 8.48 17.32 9.06
C ALA A 54 7.82 15.95 8.81
N ASP A 55 6.55 15.93 8.40
CA ASP A 55 5.75 14.71 8.24
C ASP A 55 5.51 14.34 6.76
N TRP A 56 6.34 14.85 5.85
CA TRP A 56 6.13 14.65 4.42
C TRP A 56 6.29 13.19 3.97
N MET A 57 7.15 12.45 4.67
CA MET A 57 7.40 11.02 4.51
C MET A 57 7.67 10.41 5.89
N ASN A 58 6.83 9.48 6.33
CA ASN A 58 6.89 8.89 7.67
C ASN A 58 6.64 7.37 7.65
N ALA A 59 6.93 6.72 8.77
CA ALA A 59 6.72 5.28 8.97
C ALA A 59 5.87 5.01 10.21
N CYS A 60 5.07 5.97 10.66
CA CYS A 60 4.22 5.81 11.85
C CYS A 60 3.21 4.67 11.67
N ALA A 61 2.79 4.40 10.43
CA ALA A 61 1.89 3.32 10.09
C ALA A 61 2.47 1.92 10.38
N ASP A 62 3.80 1.74 10.38
CA ASP A 62 4.45 0.42 10.51
C ASP A 62 4.01 -0.37 11.75
N VAL A 63 3.71 0.34 12.84
CA VAL A 63 3.27 -0.25 14.12
C VAL A 63 1.94 -0.98 13.97
N ALA A 64 1.08 -0.52 13.06
CA ALA A 64 -0.26 -1.08 12.84
C ALA A 64 -0.32 -2.06 11.65
N LEU A 65 0.77 -2.22 10.89
CA LEU A 65 0.79 -3.11 9.73
C LEU A 65 0.87 -4.58 10.18
N PRO A 66 0.12 -5.49 9.54
CA PRO A 66 0.14 -6.91 9.90
C PRO A 66 1.52 -7.53 9.64
N MET A 67 1.88 -8.51 10.46
CA MET A 67 2.96 -9.46 10.21
C MET A 67 2.35 -10.83 9.95
N SER A 68 3.04 -11.67 9.19
CA SER A 68 2.59 -13.03 8.89
C SER A 68 3.65 -14.05 9.28
N ILE A 69 3.26 -15.31 9.36
CA ILE A 69 4.14 -16.44 9.65
C ILE A 69 4.22 -17.29 8.39
N ASP A 70 5.42 -17.61 7.94
CA ASP A 70 5.63 -18.47 6.78
C ASP A 70 5.42 -19.95 7.13
N LYS A 71 5.51 -20.83 6.13
CA LYS A 71 5.37 -22.28 6.31
C LYS A 71 6.43 -22.91 7.22
N TYR A 72 7.50 -22.19 7.54
CA TYR A 72 8.59 -22.62 8.41
C TYR A 72 8.50 -22.01 9.82
N GLY A 73 7.40 -21.31 10.13
CA GLY A 73 7.20 -20.66 11.42
C GLY A 73 7.94 -19.32 11.56
N GLN A 74 8.52 -18.78 10.48
CA GLN A 74 9.25 -17.52 10.53
C GLN A 74 8.33 -16.33 10.31
N VAL A 75 8.50 -15.32 11.15
CA VAL A 75 7.76 -14.06 11.02
C VAL A 75 8.32 -13.26 9.84
N TYR A 76 7.44 -12.80 8.96
CA TYR A 76 7.80 -11.97 7.81
C TYR A 76 6.80 -10.84 7.58
N ASP A 77 7.24 -9.81 6.86
CA ASP A 77 6.37 -8.71 6.43
C ASP A 77 5.72 -9.06 5.08
N PRO A 78 4.40 -9.32 5.04
CA PRO A 78 3.71 -9.73 3.83
C PRO A 78 3.50 -8.58 2.83
N ILE A 79 3.53 -7.33 3.30
CA ILE A 79 3.40 -6.15 2.44
C ILE A 79 4.71 -5.95 1.69
N TRP A 80 5.85 -6.06 2.39
CA TRP A 80 7.16 -5.99 1.75
C TRP A 80 7.37 -7.15 0.79
N ALA A 81 7.10 -8.39 1.22
CA ALA A 81 7.28 -9.57 0.38
C ALA A 81 6.50 -9.49 -0.93
N ASP A 82 5.25 -9.00 -0.89
CA ASP A 82 4.45 -8.77 -2.08
C ASP A 82 4.97 -7.56 -2.90
N ALA A 83 5.34 -6.46 -2.25
CA ALA A 83 5.86 -5.27 -2.91
C ALA A 83 7.15 -5.54 -3.71
N ILE A 84 8.06 -6.36 -3.17
CA ILE A 84 9.32 -6.70 -3.84
C ILE A 84 9.19 -7.84 -4.86
N SER A 85 8.00 -8.42 -5.03
CA SER A 85 7.79 -9.47 -6.03
C SER A 85 8.14 -8.97 -7.44
N PRO A 86 8.70 -9.83 -8.32
CA PRO A 86 9.11 -9.40 -9.67
C PRO A 86 7.97 -8.75 -10.46
N GLN A 87 6.76 -9.29 -10.31
CA GLN A 87 5.58 -8.78 -10.99
C GLN A 87 5.16 -7.40 -10.46
N ASN A 88 5.18 -7.20 -9.13
CA ASN A 88 4.85 -5.89 -8.57
C ASN A 88 5.90 -4.85 -8.93
N ARG A 89 7.19 -5.17 -8.82
CA ARG A 89 8.28 -4.28 -9.22
C ARG A 89 8.14 -3.83 -10.68
N LYS A 90 7.77 -4.73 -11.59
CA LYS A 90 7.53 -4.37 -13.01
C LYS A 90 6.40 -3.36 -13.20
N ILE A 91 5.35 -3.42 -12.37
CA ILE A 91 4.14 -2.59 -12.54
C ILE A 91 4.22 -1.30 -11.72
N ASN A 92 4.69 -1.38 -10.49
CA ASN A 92 4.55 -0.36 -9.46
C ASN A 92 5.89 0.27 -9.04
N THR A 93 6.95 0.14 -9.83
CA THR A 93 8.16 0.97 -9.63
C THR A 93 7.84 2.41 -10.02
N ILE A 94 7.97 3.31 -9.06
CA ILE A 94 7.71 4.75 -9.19
C ILE A 94 8.98 5.47 -9.63
N PHE A 95 10.13 5.03 -9.13
CA PHE A 95 11.43 5.61 -9.41
C PHE A 95 12.50 4.53 -9.34
N SER A 96 13.49 4.60 -10.24
CA SER A 96 14.63 3.70 -10.28
C SER A 96 15.89 4.44 -10.72
N GLN A 97 16.94 4.31 -9.91
CA GLN A 97 18.31 4.76 -10.17
C GLN A 97 19.30 3.77 -9.53
N PRO A 98 20.58 3.76 -9.92
CA PRO A 98 21.59 2.92 -9.27
C PRO A 98 21.57 3.10 -7.74
N GLY A 99 21.31 2.03 -7.01
CA GLY A 99 21.27 2.01 -5.54
C GLY A 99 19.96 2.48 -4.90
N LEU A 100 18.95 2.92 -5.65
CA LEU A 100 17.64 3.31 -5.10
C LEU A 100 16.48 2.95 -6.04
N GLU A 101 15.53 2.20 -5.51
CA GLU A 101 14.22 1.98 -6.13
C GLU A 101 13.11 2.38 -5.17
N LEU A 102 12.16 3.16 -5.67
CA LEU A 102 10.91 3.44 -4.97
C LEU A 102 9.82 2.57 -5.60
N ILE A 103 9.32 1.62 -4.81
CA ILE A 103 8.32 0.65 -5.27
C ILE A 103 7.04 0.87 -4.47
N GLY A 104 5.93 1.09 -5.17
CA GLY A 104 4.62 1.12 -4.56
C GLY A 104 4.18 -0.29 -4.15
N VAL A 105 3.39 -0.40 -3.08
CA VAL A 105 2.72 -1.64 -2.73
C VAL A 105 1.80 -2.09 -3.86
N SER A 106 1.50 -3.38 -3.94
CA SER A 106 0.55 -3.87 -4.94
C SER A 106 -0.84 -3.27 -4.76
N TRP A 107 -1.63 -3.37 -5.82
CA TRP A 107 -2.99 -2.85 -5.87
C TRP A 107 -3.88 -3.43 -4.77
N SER A 108 -3.73 -4.72 -4.44
CA SER A 108 -4.50 -5.36 -3.37
C SER A 108 -4.14 -4.79 -2.01
N TRP A 109 -2.84 -4.63 -1.70
CA TRP A 109 -2.41 -4.03 -0.44
C TRP A 109 -2.80 -2.56 -0.33
N ALA A 110 -2.66 -1.80 -1.41
CA ALA A 110 -3.12 -0.42 -1.44
C ALA A 110 -4.61 -0.29 -1.11
N VAL A 111 -5.45 -1.17 -1.66
CA VAL A 111 -6.89 -1.19 -1.40
C VAL A 111 -7.18 -1.66 0.02
N ALA A 112 -6.56 -2.77 0.47
CA ALA A 112 -6.76 -3.34 1.81
C ALA A 112 -6.44 -2.33 2.92
N LEU A 113 -5.27 -1.70 2.86
CA LEU A 113 -4.83 -0.71 3.87
C LEU A 113 -5.76 0.51 3.89
N LYS A 114 -6.24 0.94 2.71
CA LYS A 114 -7.18 2.06 2.60
C LYS A 114 -8.59 1.73 3.06
N LEU A 115 -9.03 0.48 2.97
CA LEU A 115 -10.34 0.06 3.49
C LEU A 115 -10.39 0.07 5.02
N VAL A 116 -9.27 -0.23 5.69
CA VAL A 116 -9.20 -0.16 7.16
C VAL A 116 -9.50 1.27 7.63
N ARG A 117 -8.74 2.24 7.12
CA ARG A 117 -8.91 3.66 7.45
C ARG A 117 -10.19 4.28 6.86
N TYR A 118 -10.35 4.15 5.55
CA TYR A 118 -11.45 4.67 4.73
C TYR A 118 -11.85 6.12 5.05
N GLN A 119 -10.86 7.02 5.04
CA GLN A 119 -11.03 8.42 5.40
C GLN A 119 -10.47 9.37 4.32
N LYS A 120 -10.94 10.63 4.32
CA LYS A 120 -10.47 11.68 3.41
C LYS A 120 -10.55 11.23 1.94
N TYR A 121 -9.39 11.00 1.30
CA TYR A 121 -9.27 10.60 -0.11
C TYR A 121 -9.25 9.09 -0.33
N ASP A 122 -9.22 8.27 0.73
CA ASP A 122 -9.14 6.81 0.60
C ASP A 122 -10.26 6.21 -0.27
N PRO A 123 -11.54 6.64 -0.19
CA PRO A 123 -12.61 6.13 -1.07
C PRO A 123 -12.32 6.40 -2.56
N HIS A 124 -11.83 7.60 -2.87
CA HIS A 124 -11.51 7.98 -4.25
C HIS A 124 -10.25 7.27 -4.75
N ASP A 125 -9.21 7.13 -3.92
CA ASP A 125 -8.00 6.37 -4.25
C ASP A 125 -8.37 4.92 -4.62
N ILE A 126 -9.21 4.25 -3.80
CA ILE A 126 -9.69 2.89 -4.08
C ILE A 126 -10.49 2.88 -5.38
N ALA A 127 -11.43 3.81 -5.56
CA ALA A 127 -12.26 3.87 -6.75
C ALA A 127 -11.44 4.03 -8.04
N HIS A 128 -10.36 4.82 -8.03
CA HIS A 128 -9.47 4.96 -9.18
C HIS A 128 -8.71 3.66 -9.48
N ILE A 129 -8.30 2.91 -8.46
CA ILE A 129 -7.64 1.60 -8.63
C ILE A 129 -8.63 0.60 -9.26
N LEU A 130 -9.87 0.58 -8.77
CA LEU A 130 -10.92 -0.29 -9.33
C LEU A 130 -11.25 0.09 -10.78
N HIS A 131 -11.41 1.38 -11.07
CA HIS A 131 -11.63 1.88 -12.43
C HIS A 131 -10.48 1.49 -13.36
N LEU A 132 -9.22 1.61 -12.91
CA LEU A 132 -8.05 1.18 -13.68
C LEU A 132 -8.09 -0.33 -13.98
N GLY A 133 -8.47 -1.14 -12.99
CA GLY A 133 -8.65 -2.59 -13.16
C GLY A 133 -9.72 -2.93 -14.21
N ARG A 134 -10.85 -2.21 -14.20
CA ARG A 134 -11.89 -2.32 -15.22
C ARG A 134 -11.35 -1.96 -16.61
N ARG A 135 -10.67 -0.82 -16.74
CA ARG A 135 -10.15 -0.30 -18.02
C ARG A 135 -9.06 -1.19 -18.62
N GLN A 136 -8.14 -1.73 -17.82
CA GLN A 136 -7.00 -2.50 -18.32
C GLN A 136 -7.27 -3.99 -18.48
N LYS A 137 -8.14 -4.55 -17.64
CA LYS A 137 -8.34 -6.01 -17.55
C LYS A 137 -9.81 -6.41 -17.71
N GLY A 138 -10.72 -5.47 -17.99
CA GLY A 138 -12.14 -5.76 -18.15
C GLY A 138 -12.85 -6.21 -16.88
N VAL A 139 -12.24 -6.01 -15.70
CA VAL A 139 -12.78 -6.52 -14.43
C VAL A 139 -14.14 -5.89 -14.13
N GLN A 140 -15.15 -6.73 -13.93
CA GLN A 140 -16.47 -6.33 -13.47
C GLN A 140 -16.53 -6.44 -11.94
N TRP A 141 -16.14 -5.38 -11.26
CA TRP A 141 -16.06 -5.38 -9.80
C TRP A 141 -17.43 -5.56 -9.17
N THR A 142 -17.57 -6.66 -8.44
CA THR A 142 -18.66 -6.88 -7.48
C THR A 142 -18.08 -6.88 -6.07
N ARG A 143 -18.92 -6.67 -5.05
CA ARG A 143 -18.49 -6.77 -3.66
C ARG A 143 -17.85 -8.12 -3.37
N HIS A 144 -18.44 -9.21 -3.88
CA HIS A 144 -17.92 -10.56 -3.66
C HIS A 144 -16.56 -10.77 -4.32
N LEU A 145 -16.40 -10.36 -5.59
CA LEU A 145 -15.12 -10.48 -6.30
C LEU A 145 -14.02 -9.66 -5.62
N MET A 146 -14.33 -8.44 -5.17
CA MET A 146 -13.38 -7.60 -4.45
C MET A 146 -12.99 -8.22 -3.09
N GLU A 147 -13.95 -8.76 -2.35
CA GLU A 147 -13.72 -9.45 -1.08
C GLU A 147 -12.84 -10.69 -1.27
N GLU A 148 -13.17 -11.56 -2.22
CA GLU A 148 -12.39 -12.74 -2.56
C GLU A 148 -10.96 -12.38 -2.97
N TRP A 149 -10.82 -11.36 -3.82
CA TRP A 149 -9.51 -10.84 -4.23
C TRP A 149 -8.66 -10.39 -3.03
N LEU A 150 -9.25 -9.63 -2.09
CA LEU A 150 -8.51 -9.16 -0.92
C LEU A 150 -8.23 -10.27 0.09
N VAL A 151 -9.13 -11.23 0.27
CA VAL A 151 -8.90 -12.40 1.13
C VAL A 151 -7.71 -13.22 0.61
N ASN A 152 -7.66 -13.46 -0.70
CA ASN A 152 -6.60 -14.25 -1.31
C ASN A 152 -5.26 -13.51 -1.34
N MET A 153 -5.26 -12.21 -1.66
CA MET A 153 -4.02 -11.44 -1.83
C MET A 153 -3.49 -10.81 -0.53
N CYS A 154 -4.36 -10.53 0.43
CA CYS A 154 -4.03 -9.84 1.67
C CYS A 154 -4.46 -10.65 2.89
N GLY A 155 -4.23 -11.97 2.87
CA GLY A 155 -4.67 -12.89 3.93
C GLY A 155 -4.19 -12.50 5.33
N ALA A 156 -3.03 -11.87 5.45
CA ALA A 156 -2.50 -11.37 6.72
C ALA A 156 -3.33 -10.25 7.38
N MET A 157 -4.28 -9.65 6.66
CA MET A 157 -5.29 -8.75 7.24
C MET A 157 -6.28 -9.48 8.15
N GLY A 158 -6.36 -10.82 8.07
CA GLY A 158 -7.17 -11.61 8.98
C GLY A 158 -8.68 -11.44 8.79
N TYR A 159 -9.15 -11.17 7.56
CA TYR A 159 -10.57 -10.93 7.27
C TYR A 159 -11.50 -12.04 7.81
N HIS A 160 -11.05 -13.30 7.84
CA HIS A 160 -11.81 -14.42 8.40
C HIS A 160 -12.02 -14.35 9.91
N ALA A 161 -11.15 -13.64 10.63
CA ALA A 161 -11.24 -13.44 12.07
C ALA A 161 -12.02 -12.16 12.44
N TYR A 162 -12.47 -11.37 11.45
CA TYR A 162 -13.25 -10.17 11.74
C TYR A 162 -14.61 -10.54 12.34
N PRO A 163 -15.05 -9.87 13.41
CA PRO A 163 -16.43 -9.92 13.84
C PRO A 163 -17.38 -9.56 12.69
N SER A 164 -18.58 -10.15 12.69
CA SER A 164 -19.57 -9.97 11.61
C SER A 164 -19.88 -8.50 11.32
N TRP A 165 -19.99 -7.66 12.35
CA TRP A 165 -20.23 -6.22 12.22
C TRP A 165 -19.07 -5.48 11.53
N GLN A 166 -17.83 -5.83 11.86
CA GLN A 166 -16.64 -5.21 11.27
C GLN A 166 -16.49 -5.63 9.80
N MET A 167 -16.78 -6.89 9.51
CA MET A 167 -16.78 -7.37 8.13
C MET A 167 -17.88 -6.71 7.32
N GLU A 168 -19.10 -6.57 7.85
CA GLU A 168 -20.18 -5.88 7.13
C GLU A 168 -19.85 -4.40 6.89
N ALA A 169 -19.28 -3.69 7.88
CA ALA A 169 -18.80 -2.33 7.68
C ALA A 169 -17.75 -2.24 6.55
N THR A 170 -16.84 -3.22 6.49
CA THR A 170 -15.86 -3.34 5.40
C THR A 170 -16.53 -3.57 4.04
N ARG A 171 -17.56 -4.41 3.98
CA ARG A 171 -18.35 -4.66 2.77
C ARG A 171 -19.12 -3.43 2.30
N GLN A 172 -19.64 -2.61 3.22
CA GLN A 172 -20.27 -1.34 2.87
C GLN A 172 -19.27 -0.38 2.22
N LYS A 173 -18.04 -0.28 2.75
CA LYS A 173 -16.95 0.50 2.15
C LYS A 173 -16.58 -0.01 0.75
N MET A 174 -16.55 -1.34 0.54
CA MET A 174 -16.33 -1.94 -0.78
C MET A 174 -17.42 -1.55 -1.77
N ARG A 175 -18.71 -1.71 -1.39
CA ARG A 175 -19.85 -1.32 -2.25
C ARG A 175 -19.76 0.15 -2.65
N HIS A 176 -19.52 1.03 -1.68
CA HIS A 176 -19.38 2.46 -1.94
C HIS A 176 -18.23 2.78 -2.90
N ALA A 177 -17.04 2.19 -2.70
CA ALA A 177 -15.90 2.41 -3.59
C ALA A 177 -16.14 1.88 -5.02
N ILE A 178 -16.86 0.76 -5.17
CA ILE A 178 -17.28 0.21 -6.46
C ILE A 178 -18.22 1.19 -7.16
N THR A 179 -19.26 1.67 -6.49
CA THR A 179 -20.18 2.68 -7.05
C THR A 179 -19.43 3.95 -7.48
N LEU A 180 -18.51 4.46 -6.65
CA LEU A 180 -17.67 5.60 -7.02
C LEU A 180 -16.83 5.32 -8.28
N SER A 181 -16.23 4.14 -8.39
CA SER A 181 -15.41 3.77 -9.56
C SER A 181 -16.20 3.77 -10.88
N GLN A 182 -17.50 3.51 -10.82
CA GLN A 182 -18.39 3.51 -11.98
C GLN A 182 -18.78 4.91 -12.43
N SER A 183 -18.66 5.90 -11.54
CA SER A 183 -18.92 7.31 -11.85
C SER A 183 -17.75 7.99 -12.59
N TYR A 184 -16.57 7.35 -12.62
CA TYR A 184 -15.43 7.83 -13.37
C TYR A 184 -15.54 7.42 -14.84
N ALA A 185 -15.44 8.42 -15.72
CA ALA A 185 -15.40 8.29 -17.18
C ALA A 185 -14.10 7.64 -17.66
#